data_AF-A0A1Y3TWL4-F1
#
_entry.id   AF-A0A1Y3TWL4-F1
#
_cell.length_a   1.000
_cell.length_b   1.000
_cell.length_c   1.000
_cell.angle_alpha   90.00
_cell.angle_beta   90.00
_cell.angle_gamma   90.00
#
_symmetry.space_group_name_H-M   'P 1'
#
loop_
_entity.id
_entity.type
_entity.pdbx_description
1 polymer ?
#
loop_
_entity_poly.entity_id
_entity_poly.type
_entity_poly.pdbx_seq_one_letter_code
_entity_poly.pdbx_strand_id
1 'polypeptide(L)'
;MKIHMSENEKTYISRQISVYKTDKKLVEFIDKLKPAPAEYYAHIHSFGDKDESGVRQISCIGITLQNYTNGTGKNIKRVSANISPDEAEYIFNQLQNGVQEFNFQQEKIFGTPDENGRSHVTKLRIIRAVTGSDGKPRRYPWYLEIANGTGEKVKKDNGGIFMKANSYQEQNKEYINLNDMDFYKLMIRVSKYIKAWEATVAPHIITEGKQAIAQMQEEGRS
;
A
#
# COMPACT_ATOMS: atom_id res chain seq x y z
N MET A 1 23.88 36.78 3.06
CA MET A 1 24.43 35.85 2.05
C MET A 1 23.26 35.25 1.31
N LYS A 2 22.93 35.77 0.12
CA LYS A 2 21.86 35.22 -0.72
C LYS A 2 22.43 33.98 -1.40
N ILE A 3 21.91 32.81 -1.06
CA ILE A 3 22.26 31.56 -1.72
C ILE A 3 21.55 31.58 -3.07
N HIS A 4 22.32 31.68 -4.15
CA HIS A 4 21.82 31.53 -5.51
C HIS A 4 21.56 30.03 -5.72
N MET A 5 20.29 29.60 -5.71
CA MET A 5 19.91 28.24 -6.07
C MET A 5 19.56 28.22 -7.56
N SER A 6 20.24 27.37 -8.33
CA SER A 6 20.00 27.17 -9.76
C SER A 6 18.64 26.53 -10.03
N GLU A 7 17.91 27.03 -11.03
CA GLU A 7 16.51 26.76 -11.37
C GLU A 7 16.16 25.33 -11.89
N ASN A 8 16.96 24.27 -11.68
CA ASN A 8 16.67 22.98 -12.35
C ASN A 8 16.86 21.68 -11.55
N GLU A 9 16.88 21.72 -10.22
CA GLU A 9 16.64 20.52 -9.41
C GLU A 9 15.18 20.52 -8.94
N LYS A 10 14.31 19.75 -9.61
CA LYS A 10 13.02 19.36 -9.00
C LYS A 10 13.34 18.71 -7.67
N THR A 11 13.08 19.39 -6.56
CA THR A 11 13.27 18.84 -5.22
C THR A 11 12.34 17.63 -5.07
N TYR A 12 12.90 16.42 -5.20
CA TYR A 12 12.15 15.20 -5.01
C TYR A 12 11.80 15.06 -3.53
N ILE A 13 10.51 15.14 -3.20
CA ILE A 13 10.01 14.89 -1.85
C ILE A 13 9.72 13.39 -1.72
N SER A 14 10.50 12.70 -0.87
CA SER A 14 10.28 11.28 -0.60
C SER A 14 9.01 11.08 0.21
N ARG A 15 8.19 10.10 -0.20
CA ARG A 15 7.02 9.61 0.54
C ARG A 15 7.32 8.36 1.36
N GLN A 16 8.59 8.02 1.53
CA GLN A 16 9.01 6.82 2.26
C GLN A 16 8.73 6.97 3.76
N ILE A 17 7.94 6.04 4.31
CA ILE A 17 7.64 5.97 5.74
C ILE A 17 8.72 5.15 6.46
N SER A 18 9.08 4.01 5.89
CA SER A 18 10.07 3.10 6.46
C SER A 18 10.76 2.28 5.37
N VAL A 19 12.00 1.88 5.63
CA VAL A 19 12.80 1.07 4.71
C VAL A 19 13.69 0.11 5.49
N TYR A 20 13.87 -1.07 4.92
CA TYR A 20 14.89 -2.03 5.29
C TYR A 20 15.68 -2.38 4.05
N LYS A 21 17.01 -2.30 4.13
CA LYS A 21 17.91 -2.47 3.00
C LYS A 21 19.06 -3.39 3.39
N THR A 22 19.38 -4.30 2.48
CA THR A 22 20.62 -5.07 2.46
C THR A 22 21.50 -4.61 1.29
N ASP A 23 22.64 -5.26 1.11
CA ASP A 23 23.50 -5.14 -0.08
C ASP A 23 22.76 -5.44 -1.39
N LYS A 24 21.81 -6.40 -1.37
CA LYS A 24 21.14 -6.93 -2.57
C LYS A 24 19.69 -6.55 -2.70
N LYS A 25 18.96 -6.31 -1.61
CA LYS A 25 17.52 -6.07 -1.65
C LYS A 25 17.09 -4.93 -0.74
N LEU A 26 15.94 -4.34 -1.02
CA LEU A 26 15.22 -3.55 -0.02
C LEU A 26 13.73 -3.81 -0.06
N VAL A 27 13.09 -3.53 1.07
CA VAL A 27 11.65 -3.30 1.18
C VAL A 27 11.43 -1.89 1.72
N GLU A 28 10.53 -1.15 1.10
CA GLU A 28 10.10 0.17 1.58
C GLU A 28 8.58 0.24 1.66
N PHE A 29 8.10 0.95 2.69
CA PHE A 29 6.71 1.33 2.86
C PHE A 29 6.57 2.81 2.54
N ILE A 30 5.58 3.14 1.72
CA ILE A 30 5.42 4.45 1.10
C ILE A 30 4.03 4.97 1.43
N ASP A 31 3.96 6.23 1.87
CA ASP A 31 2.69 6.93 2.03
C ASP A 31 1.94 6.96 0.70
N LYS A 32 0.69 6.48 0.71
CA LYS A 32 -0.32 6.65 -0.34
C LYS A 32 -1.69 6.92 0.29
N LEU A 33 -1.71 7.50 1.49
CA LEU A 33 -2.94 7.85 2.20
C LEU A 33 -3.62 9.01 1.48
N LYS A 34 -4.95 8.97 1.51
CA LYS A 34 -5.83 9.92 0.83
C LYS A 34 -7.05 10.20 1.70
N PRO A 35 -7.35 11.48 1.96
CA PRO A 35 -8.54 11.86 2.70
C PRO A 35 -9.81 11.42 1.96
N ALA A 36 -10.85 11.04 2.71
CA ALA A 36 -12.20 10.95 2.18
C ALA A 36 -12.67 12.36 1.75
N PRO A 37 -13.51 12.48 0.72
CA PRO A 37 -14.11 13.76 0.37
C PRO A 37 -15.17 14.15 1.41
N ALA A 38 -15.59 15.42 1.42
CA ALA A 38 -16.48 15.98 2.44
C ALA A 38 -17.84 15.24 2.53
N GLU A 39 -18.35 14.71 1.42
CA GLU A 39 -19.59 13.94 1.39
C GLU A 39 -19.49 12.62 2.18
N TYR A 40 -18.27 12.10 2.31
CA TYR A 40 -17.96 10.87 3.05
C TYR A 40 -17.01 11.14 4.22
N TYR A 41 -17.07 12.34 4.81
CA TYR A 41 -16.11 12.83 5.80
C TYR A 41 -15.87 11.86 6.97
N ALA A 42 -16.90 11.12 7.40
CA ALA A 42 -16.83 10.20 8.52
C ALA A 42 -15.92 8.99 8.27
N HIS A 43 -15.61 8.68 7.01
CA HIS A 43 -14.69 7.60 6.65
C HIS A 43 -13.22 7.95 6.94
N ILE A 44 -12.86 9.25 7.00
CA ILE A 44 -11.49 9.79 7.13
C ILE A 44 -10.57 9.41 5.97
N HIS A 45 -10.43 8.12 5.71
CA HIS A 45 -9.74 7.54 4.56
C HIS A 45 -10.69 7.38 3.38
N SER A 46 -10.20 7.68 2.16
CA SER A 46 -10.96 7.36 0.95
C SER A 46 -10.95 5.85 0.64
N PHE A 47 -12.13 5.30 0.32
CA PHE A 47 -12.34 3.87 0.04
C PHE A 47 -12.69 3.55 -1.43
N GLY A 48 -12.51 4.52 -2.32
CA GLY A 48 -12.92 4.42 -3.70
C GLY A 48 -13.75 5.59 -4.19
N ASP A 49 -13.76 6.66 -3.44
CA ASP A 49 -14.43 7.90 -3.81
C ASP A 49 -13.73 8.49 -5.04
N LYS A 50 -14.49 9.15 -5.90
CA LYS A 50 -13.92 9.82 -7.07
C LYS A 50 -13.52 11.23 -6.66
N ASP A 51 -12.34 11.66 -7.07
CA ASP A 51 -12.00 13.08 -7.01
C ASP A 51 -12.78 13.89 -8.07
N GLU A 52 -12.58 15.21 -8.10
CA GLU A 52 -13.20 16.13 -9.07
C GLU A 52 -12.90 15.73 -10.53
N SER A 53 -11.79 15.03 -10.78
CA SER A 53 -11.41 14.50 -12.09
C SER A 53 -12.02 13.12 -12.40
N GLY A 54 -12.88 12.60 -11.52
CA GLY A 54 -13.53 11.31 -11.67
C GLY A 54 -12.62 10.11 -11.34
N VAL A 55 -11.40 10.34 -10.83
CA VAL A 55 -10.41 9.30 -10.55
C VAL A 55 -10.66 8.71 -9.18
N ARG A 56 -10.75 7.38 -9.14
CA ARG A 56 -10.93 6.62 -7.89
C ARG A 56 -9.74 6.82 -6.95
N GLN A 57 -9.98 7.43 -5.81
CA GLN A 57 -9.04 7.59 -4.71
C GLN A 57 -9.22 6.42 -3.74
N ILE A 58 -8.12 5.82 -3.32
CA ILE A 58 -8.12 4.79 -2.28
C ILE A 58 -6.91 5.07 -1.39
N SER A 59 -7.15 5.20 -0.09
CA SER A 59 -6.09 5.27 0.92
C SER A 59 -5.32 3.96 0.94
N CYS A 60 -4.01 4.04 0.82
CA CYS A 60 -3.14 2.87 0.80
C CYS A 60 -1.83 3.14 1.54
N ILE A 61 -1.17 2.07 1.99
CA ILE A 61 0.26 2.03 2.20
C ILE A 61 0.87 1.25 1.04
N GLY A 62 1.75 1.92 0.29
CA GLY A 62 2.52 1.28 -0.77
C GLY A 62 3.63 0.42 -0.19
N ILE A 63 3.84 -0.76 -0.76
CA ILE A 63 4.98 -1.63 -0.46
C ILE A 63 5.77 -1.80 -1.75
N THR A 64 7.06 -1.51 -1.71
CA THR A 64 7.97 -1.80 -2.83
C THR A 64 9.06 -2.75 -2.36
N LEU A 65 9.30 -3.79 -3.15
CA LEU A 65 10.55 -4.56 -3.09
C LEU A 65 11.43 -4.20 -4.27
N GLN A 66 12.73 -4.04 -4.01
CA GLN A 66 13.74 -3.88 -5.04
C GLN A 66 14.85 -4.90 -4.85
N ASN A 67 15.33 -5.46 -5.96
CA ASN A 67 16.45 -6.40 -6.00
C ASN A 67 17.53 -5.85 -6.95
N TYR A 68 18.68 -5.54 -6.38
CA TYR A 68 19.86 -4.96 -7.00
C TYR A 68 20.94 -6.00 -7.34
N THR A 69 20.65 -7.30 -7.18
CA THR A 69 21.64 -8.37 -7.39
C THR A 69 22.27 -8.32 -8.79
N ASN A 70 21.52 -7.86 -9.79
CA ASN A 70 21.98 -7.75 -11.18
C ASN A 70 22.45 -6.32 -11.56
N GLY A 71 22.72 -5.47 -10.57
CA GLY A 71 23.19 -4.09 -10.75
C GLY A 71 22.15 -3.02 -10.41
N THR A 72 22.50 -1.77 -10.71
CA THR A 72 21.70 -0.57 -10.41
C THR A 72 21.03 0.00 -11.66
N GLY A 73 20.19 1.02 -11.50
CA GLY A 73 19.48 1.66 -12.61
C GLY A 73 18.46 0.75 -13.27
N LYS A 74 18.55 0.59 -14.60
CA LYS A 74 17.58 -0.19 -15.41
C LYS A 74 17.55 -1.69 -15.08
N ASN A 75 18.58 -2.20 -14.39
CA ASN A 75 18.70 -3.62 -14.05
C ASN A 75 18.03 -3.99 -12.72
N ILE A 76 17.50 -2.99 -11.99
CA ILE A 76 16.83 -3.22 -10.71
C ILE A 76 15.48 -3.87 -10.97
N LYS A 77 15.28 -5.07 -10.44
CA LYS A 77 13.94 -5.66 -10.39
C LYS A 77 13.15 -4.95 -9.30
N ARG A 78 12.09 -4.25 -9.68
CA ARG A 78 11.17 -3.57 -8.78
C ARG A 78 9.79 -4.20 -8.90
N VAL A 79 9.21 -4.55 -7.77
CA VAL A 79 7.80 -4.97 -7.66
C VAL A 79 7.12 -4.14 -6.59
N SER A 80 5.81 -3.94 -6.72
CA SER A 80 5.05 -3.17 -5.75
C SER A 80 3.64 -3.71 -5.54
N ALA A 81 3.13 -3.49 -4.35
CA ALA A 81 1.76 -3.80 -3.94
C ALA A 81 1.25 -2.65 -3.06
N ASN A 82 -0.05 -2.64 -2.81
CA ASN A 82 -0.66 -1.73 -1.85
C ASN A 82 -1.49 -2.55 -0.87
N ILE A 83 -1.44 -2.15 0.40
CA ILE A 83 -2.36 -2.60 1.46
C ILE A 83 -3.17 -1.38 1.95
N SER A 84 -4.37 -1.60 2.48
CA SER A 84 -5.13 -0.55 3.17
C SER A 84 -4.47 -0.18 4.51
N PRO A 85 -4.83 0.97 5.10
CA PRO A 85 -4.43 1.30 6.47
C PRO A 85 -4.83 0.21 7.48
N ASP A 86 -6.05 -0.32 7.34
CA ASP A 86 -6.57 -1.40 8.20
C ASP A 86 -5.77 -2.70 8.05
N GLU A 87 -5.43 -3.07 6.81
CA GLU A 87 -4.58 -4.24 6.54
C GLU A 87 -3.19 -4.05 7.19
N ALA A 88 -2.63 -2.84 7.13
CA ALA A 88 -1.35 -2.53 7.77
C ALA A 88 -1.41 -2.63 9.30
N GLU A 89 -2.44 -2.09 9.93
CA GLU A 89 -2.68 -2.22 11.38
C GLU A 89 -2.96 -3.69 11.77
N TYR A 90 -3.74 -4.43 10.99
CA TYR A 90 -3.98 -5.86 11.22
C TYR A 90 -2.66 -6.65 11.22
N ILE A 91 -1.82 -6.50 10.19
CA ILE A 91 -0.51 -7.16 10.11
C ILE A 91 0.37 -6.78 11.32
N PHE A 92 0.38 -5.50 11.70
CA PHE A 92 1.15 -5.02 12.85
C PHE A 92 0.65 -5.62 14.16
N ASN A 93 -0.66 -5.72 14.38
CA ASN A 93 -1.26 -6.33 15.57
C ASN A 93 -0.88 -7.82 15.70
N GLN A 94 -0.88 -8.55 14.59
CA GLN A 94 -0.44 -9.96 14.60
C GLN A 94 1.01 -10.10 15.06
N LEU A 95 1.88 -9.19 14.61
CA LEU A 95 3.27 -9.13 15.08
C LEU A 95 3.37 -8.78 16.57
N GLN A 96 2.63 -7.79 17.05
CA GLN A 96 2.63 -7.40 18.47
C GLN A 96 2.15 -8.52 19.39
N ASN A 97 1.18 -9.29 18.93
CA ASN A 97 0.65 -10.45 19.65
C ASN A 97 1.60 -11.66 19.60
N GLY A 98 2.73 -11.58 18.89
CA GLY A 98 3.74 -12.63 18.85
C GLY A 98 3.27 -13.94 18.21
N VAL A 99 2.26 -13.89 17.33
CA VAL A 99 1.65 -15.10 16.73
C VAL A 99 2.70 -15.97 16.05
N GLN A 100 2.74 -17.27 16.34
CA GLN A 100 3.78 -18.17 15.81
C GLN A 100 3.70 -18.37 14.30
N GLU A 101 2.48 -18.43 13.78
CA GLU A 101 2.18 -18.58 12.37
C GLU A 101 1.22 -17.48 11.91
N PHE A 102 1.45 -17.00 10.69
CA PHE A 102 0.61 -15.98 10.05
C PHE A 102 0.69 -16.14 8.54
N ASN A 103 -0.42 -15.92 7.84
CA ASN A 103 -0.48 -15.99 6.39
C ASN A 103 -1.49 -14.97 5.87
N PHE A 104 -0.99 -13.82 5.41
CA PHE A 104 -1.77 -12.82 4.69
C PHE A 104 -1.49 -12.95 3.20
N GLN A 105 -2.57 -13.02 2.41
CA GLN A 105 -2.49 -13.09 0.95
C GLN A 105 -3.49 -12.12 0.34
N GLN A 106 -3.05 -11.48 -0.74
CA GLN A 106 -3.87 -10.53 -1.47
C GLN A 106 -3.60 -10.66 -2.97
N GLU A 107 -4.66 -10.66 -3.76
CA GLU A 107 -4.60 -10.55 -5.22
C GLU A 107 -5.50 -9.38 -5.65
N LYS A 108 -4.92 -8.40 -6.36
CA LYS A 108 -5.65 -7.23 -6.85
C LYS A 108 -5.39 -7.07 -8.34
N ILE A 109 -6.47 -6.96 -9.13
CA ILE A 109 -6.46 -6.58 -10.54
C ILE A 109 -7.00 -5.16 -10.69
N PHE A 110 -6.28 -4.29 -11.40
CA PHE A 110 -6.63 -2.87 -11.52
C PHE A 110 -6.06 -2.24 -12.79
N GLY A 111 -6.41 -0.97 -13.00
CA GLY A 111 -6.09 -0.24 -14.21
C GLY A 111 -7.07 -0.50 -15.35
N THR A 112 -6.81 0.18 -16.46
CA THR A 112 -7.49 -0.03 -17.73
C THR A 112 -6.82 -1.20 -18.45
N PRO A 113 -7.58 -2.08 -19.10
CA PRO A 113 -7.01 -3.11 -19.97
C PRO A 113 -6.10 -2.51 -21.05
N ASP A 114 -5.02 -3.21 -21.37
CA ASP A 114 -4.18 -2.93 -22.52
C ASP A 114 -4.86 -3.35 -23.84
N GLU A 115 -4.15 -3.19 -24.96
CA GLU A 115 -4.63 -3.57 -26.31
C GLU A 115 -5.03 -5.05 -26.42
N ASN A 116 -4.49 -5.91 -25.55
CA ASN A 116 -4.82 -7.33 -25.48
C ASN A 116 -5.92 -7.65 -24.45
N GLY A 117 -6.58 -6.63 -23.90
CA GLY A 117 -7.62 -6.78 -22.88
C GLY A 117 -7.08 -7.18 -21.51
N ARG A 118 -5.77 -7.04 -21.25
CA ARG A 118 -5.14 -7.46 -19.99
C ARG A 118 -4.91 -6.27 -19.07
N SER A 119 -5.20 -6.43 -17.79
CA SER A 119 -5.01 -5.39 -16.76
C SER A 119 -3.88 -5.77 -15.81
N HIS A 120 -3.37 -4.78 -15.07
CA HIS A 120 -2.32 -5.00 -14.10
C HIS A 120 -2.80 -5.85 -12.92
N VAL A 121 -1.98 -6.80 -12.51
CA VAL A 121 -2.22 -7.69 -11.37
C VAL A 121 -1.07 -7.60 -10.38
N THR A 122 -1.41 -7.46 -9.11
CA THR A 122 -0.48 -7.56 -7.99
C THR A 122 -0.89 -8.69 -7.07
N LYS A 123 0.06 -9.55 -6.70
CA LYS A 123 -0.08 -10.55 -5.65
C LYS A 123 0.88 -10.21 -4.52
N LEU A 124 0.39 -10.17 -3.30
CA LEU A 124 1.18 -9.93 -2.08
C LEU A 124 0.99 -11.11 -1.13
N ARG A 125 2.09 -11.57 -0.56
CA ARG A 125 2.10 -12.59 0.49
C ARG A 125 2.99 -12.12 1.64
N ILE A 126 2.45 -12.17 2.85
CA ILE A 126 3.18 -11.89 4.09
C ILE A 126 2.95 -13.08 5.01
N ILE A 127 4.01 -13.81 5.28
CA ILE A 127 3.95 -15.07 6.01
C ILE A 127 4.88 -14.98 7.20
N ARG A 128 4.43 -15.47 8.35
CA ARG A 128 5.29 -15.79 9.47
C ARG A 128 5.31 -17.29 9.70
N ALA A 129 6.49 -17.85 9.84
CA ALA A 129 6.69 -19.21 10.32
C ALA A 129 7.95 -19.25 11.19
N VAL A 130 7.80 -19.65 12.45
CA VAL A 130 8.93 -19.75 13.39
C VAL A 130 9.80 -20.98 13.17
N THR A 131 9.28 -21.98 12.45
CA THR A 131 9.97 -23.25 12.18
C THR A 131 10.10 -23.48 10.67
N GLY A 132 11.23 -24.04 10.24
CA GLY A 132 11.48 -24.49 8.88
C GLY A 132 10.79 -25.82 8.57
N SER A 133 10.75 -26.20 7.28
CA SER A 133 10.30 -27.53 6.87
C SER A 133 11.19 -28.66 7.40
N ASP A 134 12.41 -28.32 7.84
CA ASP A 134 13.37 -29.20 8.49
C ASP A 134 13.18 -29.31 10.02
N GLY A 135 12.13 -28.67 10.57
CA GLY A 135 11.85 -28.64 12.00
C GLY A 135 12.73 -27.69 12.82
N LYS A 136 13.62 -26.92 12.19
CA LYS A 136 14.54 -26.01 12.92
C LYS A 136 13.96 -24.60 13.06
N PRO A 137 14.28 -23.88 14.16
CA PRO A 137 13.88 -22.49 14.31
C PRO A 137 14.42 -21.59 13.18
N ARG A 138 13.59 -20.68 12.66
CA ARG A 138 13.99 -19.70 11.65
C ARG A 138 14.58 -18.45 12.30
N ARG A 139 15.76 -18.06 11.84
CA ARG A 139 16.35 -16.75 12.18
C ARG A 139 15.59 -15.57 11.56
N TYR A 140 14.98 -15.78 10.40
CA TYR A 140 14.19 -14.80 9.66
C TYR A 140 12.79 -15.38 9.43
N PRO A 141 11.89 -15.33 10.44
CA PRO A 141 10.60 -15.99 10.38
C PRO A 141 9.58 -15.27 9.49
N TRP A 142 9.81 -14.00 9.14
CA TRP A 142 8.93 -13.21 8.29
C TRP A 142 9.36 -13.26 6.83
N TYR A 143 8.42 -13.62 5.97
CA TYR A 143 8.58 -13.71 4.52
C TYR A 143 7.60 -12.74 3.86
N LEU A 144 8.11 -11.81 3.05
CA LEU A 144 7.30 -10.87 2.28
C LEU A 144 7.62 -11.01 0.79
N GLU A 145 6.61 -11.31 -0.01
CA GLU A 145 6.71 -11.57 -1.45
C GLU A 145 5.71 -10.72 -2.20
N ILE A 146 6.15 -10.13 -3.31
CA ILE A 146 5.28 -9.45 -4.27
C ILE A 146 5.55 -10.01 -5.65
N ALA A 147 4.47 -10.40 -6.34
CA ALA A 147 4.49 -10.72 -7.76
C ALA A 147 3.63 -9.70 -8.51
N ASN A 148 4.17 -9.16 -9.59
CA ASN A 148 3.50 -8.23 -10.50
C ASN A 148 3.40 -8.87 -11.87
N GLY A 149 2.27 -8.65 -12.52
CA GLY A 149 1.99 -9.24 -13.82
C GLY A 149 0.73 -8.66 -14.44
N THR A 150 0.14 -9.41 -15.36
CA THR A 150 -1.12 -9.05 -16.02
C THR A 150 -2.14 -10.17 -15.91
N GLY A 151 -3.42 -9.85 -16.10
CA GLY A 151 -4.51 -10.82 -16.11
C GLY A 151 -5.74 -10.29 -16.85
N GLU A 152 -6.66 -11.18 -17.23
CA GLU A 152 -7.93 -10.79 -17.85
C GLU A 152 -8.90 -10.30 -16.77
N LYS A 153 -9.36 -9.05 -16.91
CA LYS A 153 -10.27 -8.40 -15.97
C LYS A 153 -11.71 -8.75 -16.33
N VAL A 154 -12.43 -9.35 -15.38
CA VAL A 154 -13.85 -9.69 -15.54
C VAL A 154 -14.67 -8.82 -14.59
N LYS A 155 -15.69 -8.18 -15.13
CA LYS A 155 -16.68 -7.42 -14.36
C LYS A 155 -17.93 -8.29 -14.20
N LYS A 156 -18.36 -8.52 -12.97
CA LYS A 156 -19.66 -9.14 -12.65
C LYS A 156 -20.77 -8.12 -12.77
N ASP A 157 -21.99 -8.61 -12.97
CA ASP A 157 -23.21 -7.79 -13.03
C ASP A 157 -23.43 -6.98 -11.75
N ASN A 158 -23.00 -7.49 -10.60
CA ASN A 158 -23.04 -6.78 -9.31
C ASN A 158 -21.94 -5.71 -9.14
N GLY A 159 -21.19 -5.39 -10.20
CA GLY A 159 -20.11 -4.41 -10.18
C GLY A 159 -18.78 -4.93 -9.62
N GLY A 160 -18.73 -6.16 -9.11
CA GLY A 160 -17.49 -6.79 -8.64
C GLY A 160 -16.49 -6.99 -9.77
N ILE A 161 -15.23 -6.67 -9.53
CA ILE A 161 -14.14 -6.84 -10.49
C ILE A 161 -13.22 -7.95 -9.96
N PHE A 162 -12.95 -8.94 -10.79
CA PHE A 162 -12.04 -10.03 -10.46
C PHE A 162 -11.18 -10.43 -11.66
N MET A 163 -10.10 -11.15 -11.40
CA MET A 163 -9.26 -11.71 -12.45
C MET A 163 -9.83 -13.06 -12.88
N LYS A 164 -9.95 -13.30 -14.19
CA LYS A 164 -10.34 -14.62 -14.71
C LYS A 164 -9.35 -15.69 -14.25
N ALA A 165 -9.86 -16.83 -13.81
CA ALA A 165 -9.04 -17.97 -13.42
C ALA A 165 -8.03 -18.34 -14.52
N ASN A 166 -6.81 -18.69 -14.13
CA ASN A 166 -5.70 -19.07 -15.02
C ASN A 166 -5.27 -18.02 -16.05
N SER A 167 -5.72 -16.77 -15.94
CA SER A 167 -5.30 -15.69 -16.86
C SER A 167 -4.05 -14.93 -16.39
N TYR A 168 -3.55 -15.19 -15.17
CA TYR A 168 -2.40 -14.49 -14.62
C TYR A 168 -1.12 -14.84 -15.39
N GLN A 169 -0.40 -13.81 -15.83
CA GLN A 169 0.93 -13.92 -16.39
C GLN A 169 1.89 -13.11 -15.53
N GLU A 170 2.78 -13.80 -14.82
CA GLU A 170 3.81 -13.18 -13.99
C GLU A 170 4.83 -12.46 -14.88
N GLN A 171 5.17 -11.22 -14.51
CA GLN A 171 6.21 -10.44 -15.18
C GLN A 171 7.43 -10.30 -14.28
N ASN A 172 7.21 -9.94 -13.02
CA ASN A 172 8.26 -9.75 -12.04
C ASN A 172 7.82 -10.29 -10.69
N LYS A 173 8.77 -10.86 -9.96
CA LYS A 173 8.53 -11.41 -8.63
C LYS A 173 9.76 -11.25 -7.77
N GLU A 174 9.57 -10.74 -6.57
CA GLU A 174 10.63 -10.63 -5.58
C GLU A 174 10.11 -10.92 -4.18
N TYR A 175 11.03 -11.30 -3.31
CA TYR A 175 10.77 -11.53 -1.90
C TYR A 175 11.95 -11.09 -1.03
N ILE A 176 11.66 -10.89 0.26
CA ILE A 176 12.64 -10.66 1.32
C ILE A 176 12.25 -11.42 2.59
N ASN A 177 13.26 -11.90 3.32
CA ASN A 177 13.08 -12.47 4.65
C ASN A 177 13.56 -11.48 5.71
N LEU A 178 12.85 -11.38 6.83
CA LEU A 178 13.12 -10.44 7.91
C LEU A 178 13.10 -11.17 9.26
N ASN A 179 13.94 -10.72 10.19
CA ASN A 179 13.81 -11.12 11.59
C ASN A 179 12.67 -10.32 12.26
N ASP A 180 12.25 -10.74 13.45
CA ASP A 180 11.14 -10.07 14.15
C ASP A 180 11.41 -8.58 14.41
N MET A 181 12.64 -8.21 14.75
CA MET A 181 13.02 -6.83 15.06
C MET A 181 12.97 -5.92 13.82
N ASP A 182 13.46 -6.40 12.68
CA ASP A 182 13.48 -5.63 11.43
C ASP A 182 12.06 -5.48 10.87
N PHE A 183 11.25 -6.53 10.91
CA PHE A 183 9.83 -6.44 10.53
C PHE A 183 9.04 -5.52 11.46
N TYR A 184 9.30 -5.59 12.78
CA TYR A 184 8.72 -4.69 13.77
C TYR A 184 9.03 -3.23 13.48
N LYS A 185 10.30 -2.88 13.24
CA LYS A 185 10.70 -1.50 12.91
C LYS A 185 10.01 -0.96 11.67
N LEU A 186 9.76 -1.79 10.65
CA LEU A 186 9.02 -1.40 9.45
C LEU A 186 7.56 -1.09 9.80
N MET A 187 6.87 -2.02 10.46
CA MET A 187 5.44 -1.93 10.71
C MET A 187 5.06 -0.92 11.80
N ILE A 188 5.85 -0.78 12.89
CA ILE A 188 5.57 0.23 13.92
C ILE A 188 5.65 1.65 13.37
N ARG A 189 6.58 1.91 12.43
CA ARG A 189 6.69 3.22 11.78
C ARG A 189 5.49 3.50 10.88
N VAL A 190 5.01 2.49 10.16
CA VAL A 190 3.77 2.58 9.38
C VAL A 190 2.57 2.89 10.28
N SER A 191 2.38 2.13 11.35
CA SER A 191 1.26 2.35 12.30
C SER A 191 1.30 3.76 12.91
N LYS A 192 2.47 4.20 13.39
CA LYS A 192 2.64 5.55 13.94
C LYS A 192 2.37 6.64 12.91
N TYR A 193 2.79 6.43 11.66
CA TYR A 193 2.56 7.39 10.59
C TYR A 193 1.07 7.49 10.23
N ILE A 194 0.35 6.38 10.12
CA ILE A 194 -1.10 6.36 9.89
C ILE A 194 -1.81 7.18 10.97
N LYS A 195 -1.53 6.90 12.25
CA LYS A 195 -2.13 7.61 13.38
C LYS A 195 -1.83 9.11 13.38
N ALA A 196 -0.58 9.49 13.06
CA ALA A 196 -0.19 10.89 12.97
C ALA A 196 -0.89 11.60 11.79
N TRP A 197 -1.01 10.91 10.66
CA TRP A 197 -1.71 11.41 9.49
C TRP A 197 -3.21 11.60 9.77
N GLU A 198 -3.87 10.61 10.37
CA GLU A 198 -5.28 10.68 10.78
C GLU A 198 -5.51 11.85 11.75
N ALA A 199 -4.65 12.01 12.76
CA ALA A 199 -4.74 13.11 13.72
C ALA A 199 -4.53 14.49 13.08
N THR A 200 -3.82 14.56 11.95
CA THR A 200 -3.59 15.80 11.19
C THR A 200 -4.75 16.11 10.26
N VAL A 201 -5.33 15.08 9.63
CA VAL A 201 -6.25 15.22 8.50
C VAL A 201 -7.72 15.13 8.92
N ALA A 202 -8.05 14.26 9.88
CA ALA A 202 -9.42 14.04 10.33
C ALA A 202 -10.11 15.31 10.89
N PRO A 203 -9.47 16.19 11.69
CA PRO A 203 -10.14 17.37 12.22
C PRO A 203 -10.67 18.30 11.12
N HIS A 204 -9.89 18.49 10.06
CA HIS A 204 -10.26 19.34 8.93
C HIS A 204 -11.47 18.76 8.18
N ILE A 205 -11.39 17.50 7.75
CA ILE A 205 -12.45 16.83 6.99
C ILE A 205 -13.76 16.73 7.79
N ILE A 206 -13.67 16.40 9.08
CA ILE A 206 -14.85 16.33 9.96
C ILE A 206 -15.51 17.71 10.09
N THR A 207 -14.71 18.77 10.16
CA THR A 207 -15.23 20.14 10.24
C THR A 207 -15.96 20.51 8.95
N GLU A 208 -15.33 20.27 7.79
CA GLU A 208 -15.93 20.55 6.48
C GLU A 208 -17.24 19.78 6.26
N GLY A 209 -17.24 18.47 6.54
CA GLY A 209 -18.45 17.65 6.37
C GLY A 209 -19.61 18.10 7.28
N LYS A 210 -19.32 18.50 8.52
CA LYS A 210 -20.34 19.05 9.44
C LYS A 210 -20.86 20.42 8.99
N GLN A 211 -20.00 21.27 8.44
CA GLN A 211 -20.40 22.57 7.89
C GLN A 211 -21.31 22.39 6.67
N ALA A 212 -20.97 21.46 5.76
CA ALA A 212 -21.80 21.15 4.61
C ALA A 212 -23.20 20.65 5.02
N ILE A 213 -23.29 19.79 6.04
CA ILE A 213 -24.57 19.35 6.60
C ILE A 213 -25.39 20.52 7.14
N ALA A 214 -24.76 21.44 7.89
CA ALA A 214 -25.45 22.59 8.46
C ALA A 214 -26.03 23.50 7.36
N GLN A 215 -25.25 23.78 6.32
CA GLN A 215 -25.68 24.59 5.17
C GLN A 215 -26.88 23.97 4.44
N MET A 216 -26.84 22.65 4.16
CA MET A 216 -27.97 21.95 3.54
C MET A 216 -29.25 22.01 4.38
N GLN A 217 -29.12 21.99 5.70
CA GLN A 217 -30.27 22.11 6.61
C GLN A 217 -30.84 23.53 6.68
N GLU A 218 -30.01 24.56 6.51
CA GLU A 218 -30.45 25.95 6.42
C GLU A 218 -31.17 26.22 5.10
N GLU A 219 -30.60 25.77 3.97
CA GLU A 219 -31.19 25.92 2.64
C GLU A 219 -32.51 25.15 2.49
N GLY A 220 -32.64 23.97 3.09
CA GLY A 220 -33.88 23.19 3.08
C GLY A 220 -35.00 23.72 3.99
N ARG A 221 -34.74 24.76 4.78
CA ARG A 221 -35.73 25.44 5.65
C ARG A 221 -36.27 26.74 5.08
N SER A 222 -35.59 27.30 4.07
CA SER A 222 -36.01 28.49 3.30
C SER A 222 -36.89 28.11 2.10
#